data_AF-A0AAU3KKR5-F1
#
_entry.id   AF-A0AAU3KKR5-F1
#
_cell.length_a   1.000
_cell.length_b   1.000
_cell.length_c   1.000
_cell.angle_alpha   90.00
_cell.angle_beta   90.00
_cell.angle_gamma   90.00
#
_symmetry.space_group_name_H-M   'P 1'
#
loop_
_entity.id
_entity.type
_entity.pdbx_description
1 polymer ?
#
loop_
_entity_poly.entity_id
_entity_poly.type
_entity_poly.pdbx_seq_one_letter_code
_entity_poly.pdbx_strand_id
1 'polypeptide(L)'
;MNCSQAAGRTGNRTGPIEFSTSQRRAVMPIVTIQQGPRTVELKRELVRRVTDAFVDALQIPAEAVQVWIQEVPTDSWAIGGTLTADKK
;
A
#
# COMPACT_ATOMS: atom_id res chain seq x y z
N MET A 1 -48.63 11.22 -27.05
CA MET A 1 -47.63 10.14 -27.20
C MET A 1 -46.26 10.77 -27.43
N ASN A 2 -45.28 10.37 -26.59
CA ASN A 2 -43.81 10.49 -26.76
C ASN A 2 -43.24 11.93 -26.87
N CYS A 3 -41.97 12.24 -26.55
CA CYS A 3 -40.86 11.57 -25.88
C CYS A 3 -39.89 12.72 -25.55
N SER A 4 -39.77 13.11 -24.28
CA SER A 4 -38.57 12.93 -23.46
C SER A 4 -37.22 13.25 -24.13
N GLN A 5 -36.65 14.38 -23.69
CA GLN A 5 -35.29 14.54 -23.14
C GLN A 5 -34.07 14.11 -24.00
N ALA A 6 -33.09 15.02 -24.13
CA ALA A 6 -31.92 15.00 -23.25
C ALA A 6 -30.98 16.17 -23.60
N ALA A 7 -30.81 17.09 -22.66
CA ALA A 7 -29.74 18.07 -22.65
C ALA A 7 -28.92 17.88 -21.36
N GLY A 8 -27.60 18.00 -21.50
CA GLY A 8 -26.67 18.15 -20.39
C GLY A 8 -26.00 16.85 -19.93
N ARG A 9 -24.74 16.85 -19.53
CA ARG A 9 -23.70 17.88 -19.52
C ARG A 9 -22.45 17.10 -19.10
N THR A 10 -21.35 17.26 -19.84
CA THR A 10 -20.01 16.87 -19.38
C THR A 10 -19.71 17.60 -18.07
N GLY A 11 -19.48 16.86 -17.00
CA GLY A 11 -19.14 17.40 -15.69
C GLY A 11 -18.07 16.55 -15.03
N ASN A 12 -16.84 17.03 -15.09
CA ASN A 12 -15.68 16.47 -14.43
C ASN A 12 -15.95 16.47 -12.90
N ARG A 13 -16.03 15.29 -12.28
CA ARG A 13 -16.36 15.13 -10.85
C ARG A 13 -15.11 15.37 -9.99
N THR A 14 -14.76 16.63 -9.78
CA THR A 14 -13.90 17.04 -8.67
C THR A 14 -14.79 17.33 -7.46
N GLY A 15 -15.15 16.28 -6.73
CA GLY A 15 -15.75 16.37 -5.40
C GLY A 15 -14.82 15.71 -4.37
N PRO A 16 -14.92 16.06 -3.08
CA PRO A 16 -14.25 15.30 -2.03
C PRO A 16 -14.73 13.84 -2.09
N ILE A 17 -13.82 12.92 -1.85
CA ILE A 17 -14.03 11.48 -2.01
C ILE A 17 -15.09 11.04 -0.98
N GLU A 18 -16.37 11.01 -1.38
CA GLU A 18 -17.45 10.52 -0.52
C GLU A 18 -17.35 9.00 -0.41
N PHE A 19 -16.72 8.54 0.67
CA PHE A 19 -16.67 7.12 1.03
C PHE A 19 -18.08 6.61 1.35
N SER A 20 -18.71 5.98 0.37
CA SER A 20 -19.99 5.28 0.53
C SER A 20 -19.91 4.27 1.68
N THR A 21 -20.87 4.36 2.61
CA THR A 21 -21.02 3.54 3.83
C THR A 21 -21.13 2.02 3.55
N SER A 22 -21.21 1.61 2.27
CA SER A 22 -21.19 0.21 1.84
C SER A 22 -19.80 -0.45 1.89
N GLN A 23 -18.70 0.30 2.08
CA GLN A 23 -17.34 -0.26 2.17
C GLN A 23 -16.91 -0.69 3.59
N ARG A 24 -17.86 -1.01 4.49
CA ARG A 24 -17.60 -1.52 5.85
C ARG A 24 -16.99 -2.92 5.92
N ARG A 25 -16.40 -3.42 4.83
CA ARG A 25 -15.42 -4.50 4.94
C ARG A 25 -14.09 -3.81 5.16
N ALA A 26 -13.75 -3.60 6.43
CA ALA A 26 -12.48 -3.01 6.85
C ALA A 26 -11.36 -3.63 6.01
N VAL A 27 -10.82 -2.84 5.07
CA VAL A 27 -9.74 -3.28 4.21
C VAL A 27 -8.55 -3.41 5.15
N MET A 28 -8.11 -4.64 5.41
CA MET A 28 -6.92 -4.93 6.21
C MET A 28 -5.76 -5.16 5.24
N PRO A 29 -5.04 -4.10 4.82
CA PRO A 29 -3.91 -4.27 3.93
C PRO A 29 -2.79 -5.00 4.66
N ILE A 30 -2.26 -6.02 4.00
CA ILE A 30 -1.06 -6.74 4.42
C ILE A 30 0.07 -6.31 3.49
N VAL A 31 1.16 -5.83 4.08
CA VAL A 31 2.38 -5.43 3.39
C VAL A 31 3.49 -6.38 3.82
N THR A 32 4.10 -7.06 2.86
CA THR A 32 5.28 -7.90 3.11
C THR A 32 6.50 -7.25 2.51
N ILE A 33 7.49 -6.97 3.34
CA ILE A 33 8.77 -6.39 2.96
C ILE A 33 9.81 -7.49 3.02
N GLN A 34 10.29 -7.90 1.85
CA GLN A 34 11.43 -8.83 1.73
C GLN A 34 12.70 -8.00 1.59
N GLN A 35 13.65 -8.17 2.52
CA GLN A 35 14.91 -7.44 2.51
C GLN A 35 16.04 -8.28 3.11
N GLY A 36 17.28 -7.79 2.99
CA GLY A 36 18.41 -8.35 3.72
C GLY A 36 18.39 -8.00 5.22
N PRO A 37 19.28 -8.61 6.03
CA PRO A 37 19.36 -8.35 7.46
C PRO A 37 19.73 -6.89 7.76
N ARG A 38 18.98 -6.25 8.67
CA ARG A 38 19.21 -4.87 9.12
C ARG A 38 19.07 -4.75 10.63
N THR A 39 19.55 -3.63 11.18
CA THR A 39 19.36 -3.32 12.60
C THR A 39 17.89 -3.13 12.95
N VAL A 40 17.53 -3.38 14.21
CA VAL A 40 16.14 -3.28 14.67
C VAL A 40 15.64 -1.84 14.59
N GLU A 41 16.51 -0.86 14.81
CA GLU A 41 16.21 0.57 14.76
C GLU A 41 15.74 1.00 13.37
N LEU A 42 16.44 0.53 12.32
CA LEU A 42 16.04 0.78 10.94
C LEU A 42 14.71 0.11 10.59
N LYS A 43 14.48 -1.11 11.09
CA LYS A 43 13.20 -1.82 10.90
C LYS A 43 12.04 -1.08 11.57
N ARG A 44 12.22 -0.54 12.77
CA ARG A 44 11.20 0.25 13.48
C ARG A 44 10.81 1.50 12.68
N GLU A 45 11.79 2.25 12.21
CA GLU A 45 11.51 3.46 11.43
C GLU A 45 10.86 3.13 10.07
N LEU A 46 11.27 2.03 9.43
CA LEU A 46 10.66 1.57 8.18
C LEU A 46 9.17 1.23 8.37
N VAL A 47 8.83 0.43 9.38
CA VAL A 47 7.43 0.06 9.67
C VAL A 47 6.59 1.31 9.92
N ARG A 48 7.10 2.25 10.73
CA ARG A 48 6.40 3.50 11.03
C ARG A 48 6.06 4.28 9.75
N ARG A 49 7.06 4.52 8.89
CA ARG A 49 6.86 5.26 7.63
C ARG A 49 5.94 4.56 6.65
N VAL A 50 6.01 3.22 6.58
CA VAL A 50 5.12 2.44 5.71
C VAL A 50 3.68 2.59 6.20
N THR A 51 3.43 2.42 7.50
CA THR A 51 2.08 2.60 8.05
C THR A 51 1.56 4.01 7.80
N ASP A 52 2.36 5.05 8.07
CA ASP A 52 1.98 6.44 7.82
C ASP A 52 1.60 6.68 6.36
N ALA A 53 2.35 6.13 5.40
CA ALA A 53 2.04 6.25 3.98
C ALA A 53 0.68 5.62 3.60
N PHE A 54 0.27 4.54 4.27
CA PHE A 54 -1.04 3.92 4.05
C PHE A 54 -2.17 4.75 4.64
N VAL A 55 -1.97 5.30 5.84
CA VAL A 55 -2.92 6.23 6.45
C VAL A 55 -3.10 7.45 5.56
N ASP A 56 -2.01 8.05 5.08
CA ASP A 56 -2.04 9.26 4.26
C ASP A 56 -2.65 9.00 2.88
N ALA A 57 -2.27 7.92 2.20
CA ALA A 57 -2.72 7.66 0.83
C ALA A 57 -4.12 7.06 0.74
N LEU A 58 -4.47 6.15 1.67
CA LEU A 58 -5.72 5.38 1.62
C LEU A 58 -6.75 5.84 2.66
N GLN A 59 -6.39 6.76 3.56
CA GLN A 59 -7.27 7.29 4.59
C GLN A 59 -7.88 6.17 5.47
N ILE A 60 -7.09 5.13 5.71
CA ILE A 60 -7.43 3.99 6.56
C ILE A 60 -6.80 4.16 7.94
N PRO A 61 -7.39 3.59 8.99
CA PRO A 61 -6.80 3.65 10.32
C PRO A 61 -5.50 2.84 10.40
N ALA A 62 -4.54 3.31 11.19
CA ALA A 62 -3.22 2.70 11.32
C ALA A 62 -3.29 1.26 11.85
N GLU A 63 -4.25 0.95 12.73
CA GLU A 63 -4.46 -0.39 13.28
C GLU A 63 -4.91 -1.42 12.25
N ALA A 64 -5.41 -1.00 11.08
CA ALA A 64 -5.79 -1.91 10.01
C ALA A 64 -4.58 -2.37 9.18
N VAL A 65 -3.45 -1.67 9.25
CA VAL A 65 -2.25 -1.94 8.43
C VAL A 65 -1.37 -2.99 9.10
N GLN A 66 -1.15 -4.11 8.41
CA GLN A 66 -0.26 -5.17 8.88
C GLN A 66 1.03 -5.17 8.07
N VAL A 67 2.17 -4.95 8.72
CA VAL A 67 3.50 -4.92 8.06
C VAL A 67 4.34 -6.09 8.54
N TRP A 68 4.78 -6.93 7.61
CA TRP A 68 5.61 -8.10 7.88
C TRP A 68 6.99 -7.88 7.26
N ILE A 69 8.04 -8.03 8.06
CA ILE A 69 9.42 -7.96 7.58
C ILE A 69 9.98 -9.37 7.50
N GLN A 70 10.41 -9.77 6.31
CA GLN A 70 11.09 -11.03 6.05
C GLN A 70 12.55 -10.72 5.70
N GLU A 71 13.45 -11.11 6.60
CA GLU A 71 14.88 -10.96 6.41
C GLU A 71 15.42 -12.22 5.72
N VAL A 72 15.94 -12.03 4.51
CA VAL A 72 16.54 -13.09 3.70
C VAL A 72 18.06 -12.92 3.74
N PRO A 73 18.81 -13.94 4.22
CA PRO A 73 20.27 -13.93 4.19
C PRO A 73 20.81 -13.71 2.77
N THR A 74 21.97 -13.08 2.64
CA THR A 74 22.52 -12.66 1.33
C THR A 74 22.88 -13.83 0.39
N ASP A 75 23.06 -15.02 0.93
CA ASP A 75 23.31 -16.27 0.20
C ASP A 75 22.03 -16.93 -0.34
N SER A 76 20.87 -16.43 0.06
CA SER A 76 19.57 -17.04 -0.22
C SER A 76 18.76 -16.29 -1.28
N TRP A 77 19.32 -15.23 -1.88
CA TRP A 77 18.70 -14.50 -2.98
C TRP A 77 19.72 -13.95 -3.98
N ALA A 78 19.29 -13.80 -5.23
CA ALA A 78 20.13 -13.38 -6.35
C ALA A 78 19.48 -12.22 -7.13
N ILE A 79 20.31 -11.41 -7.79
CA ILE A 79 19.87 -10.39 -8.74
C ILE A 79 20.65 -10.59 -10.03
N GLY A 80 19.97 -10.89 -11.13
CA GLY A 80 20.60 -11.05 -12.44
C GLY A 80 21.47 -12.31 -12.55
N GLY A 81 21.09 -13.39 -11.86
CA GLY A 81 21.81 -14.67 -11.90
C GLY A 81 23.01 -14.78 -10.94
N THR A 82 23.30 -13.74 -10.16
CA THR A 82 24.38 -13.72 -9.16
C THR A 82 23.80 -13.56 -7.77
N LEU A 83 24.20 -14.43 -6.83
CA LEU A 83 23.79 -14.30 -5.43
C LEU A 83 24.23 -12.94 -4.89
N THR A 84 23.42 -12.35 -4.03
CA THR A 84 23.76 -11.05 -3.43
C THR A 84 25.00 -11.18 -2.53
N ALA A 85 25.26 -12.37 -1.97
CA ALA A 85 26.51 -12.68 -1.27
C ALA A 85 27.77 -12.55 -2.18
N ASP A 86 27.62 -12.82 -3.48
CA ASP A 86 28.74 -12.76 -4.43
C ASP A 86 28.90 -11.36 -5.06
N LYS A 87 27.92 -10.48 -4.85
CA LYS A 87 27.99 -9.08 -5.27
C LYS A 87 28.82 -8.29 -4.25
N LYS A 88 30.12 -8.18 -4.54
CA LYS A 88 31.06 -7.31 -3.83
C LYS A 88 30.84 -5.84 -4.13
#